data_AF-A0A8T7GE75-F1
#
_entry.id   AF-A0A8T7GE75-F1
#
_cell.length_a   1.000
_cell.length_b   1.000
_cell.length_c   1.000
_cell.angle_alpha   90.00
_cell.angle_beta   90.00
_cell.angle_gamma   90.00
#
_symmetry.space_group_name_H-M   'P 1'
#
loop_
_entity.id
_entity.type
_entity.pdbx_description
1 polymer ?
#
loop_
_entity_poly.entity_id
_entity_poly.type
_entity_poly.pdbx_seq_one_letter_code
_entity_poly.pdbx_strand_id
1 'polypeptide(L)'
;MAVENLTLVFLAILGLAIGFVGGLVGLVLGVLRFPLIFAETSVAIAAGTNIGVSTLGALTGAIRHFQQNNLHFRVFAIMAGTGAAGSFLGAFLTRLVSAQMLLTIIGLIVSYEVASLIKSSRNLPTVRRQGPALPWSLQ
;
A
#
# COMPACT_ATOMS: atom_id res chain seq x y z
N MET A 1 12.21 -19.76 -23.25
CA MET A 1 13.34 -19.98 -22.32
C MET A 1 14.19 -18.72 -22.08
N ALA A 2 15.03 -18.24 -23.01
CA ALA A 2 15.88 -17.06 -22.73
C ALA A 2 15.11 -15.75 -22.52
N VAL A 3 14.04 -15.54 -23.30
CA VAL A 3 13.17 -14.35 -23.20
C VAL A 3 12.41 -14.31 -21.87
N GLU A 4 11.91 -15.46 -21.41
CA GLU A 4 11.20 -15.55 -20.11
C GLU A 4 12.11 -15.23 -18.93
N ASN A 5 13.34 -15.72 -18.94
CA ASN A 5 14.31 -15.43 -17.87
C ASN A 5 14.65 -13.93 -17.81
N LEU A 6 14.78 -13.29 -18.97
CA LEU A 6 15.02 -11.84 -19.05
C LEU A 6 13.84 -11.04 -18.51
N THR A 7 12.61 -11.43 -18.85
CA THR A 7 11.39 -10.80 -18.34
C THR A 7 11.28 -10.94 -16.82
N LEU A 8 11.57 -12.11 -16.26
CA LEU A 8 11.54 -12.33 -14.81
C LEU A 8 12.58 -11.48 -14.07
N VAL A 9 13.81 -11.39 -14.60
CA VAL A 9 14.86 -10.53 -14.03
C VAL A 9 14.45 -9.06 -14.11
N PHE A 10 13.88 -8.63 -15.23
CA PHE A 10 13.38 -7.27 -15.39
C PHE A 10 12.25 -6.95 -14.40
N LEU A 11 11.24 -7.82 -14.28
CA LEU A 11 10.15 -7.70 -13.31
C LEU A 11 10.67 -7.66 -11.87
N ALA A 12 11.71 -8.44 -11.55
CA ALA A 12 12.33 -8.44 -10.23
C ALA A 12 13.04 -7.10 -9.92
N ILE A 13 13.83 -6.58 -10.86
CA ILE A 13 14.51 -5.29 -10.71
C ILE A 13 13.48 -4.16 -10.57
N LEU A 14 12.45 -4.17 -11.42
CA LEU A 14 11.39 -3.16 -11.40
C LEU A 14 10.57 -3.23 -10.10
N GLY A 15 10.20 -4.43 -9.66
CA GLY A 15 9.53 -4.67 -8.39
C GLY A 15 10.35 -4.19 -7.19
N LEU A 16 11.67 -4.39 -7.23
CA LEU A 16 12.60 -3.87 -6.24
C LEU A 16 12.68 -2.34 -6.28
N ALA A 17 12.74 -1.73 -7.45
CA ALA A 17 12.76 -0.27 -7.60
C ALA A 17 11.47 0.37 -7.06
N ILE A 18 10.30 -0.17 -7.43
CA ILE A 18 8.99 0.27 -6.93
C ILE A 18 8.92 0.09 -5.41
N GLY A 19 9.38 -1.04 -4.89
CA GLY A 19 9.42 -1.30 -3.45
C GLY A 19 10.34 -0.32 -2.71
N PHE A 20 11.51 -0.02 -3.28
CA PHE A 20 12.49 0.90 -2.72
C PHE A 20 11.95 2.33 -2.66
N VAL A 21 11.43 2.85 -3.77
CA VAL A 21 10.80 4.19 -3.83
C VAL A 21 9.61 4.25 -2.88
N GLY A 22 8.80 3.19 -2.85
CA GLY A 22 7.66 3.11 -1.95
C GLY A 22 8.07 3.18 -0.47
N GLY A 23 9.12 2.46 -0.10
CA GLY A 23 9.71 2.54 1.23
C GLY A 23 10.24 3.93 1.60
N LEU A 24 10.84 4.66 0.66
CA LEU A 24 11.32 6.03 0.88
C LEU A 24 10.17 7.02 1.13
N VAL A 25 9.06 6.87 0.40
CA VAL A 25 7.88 7.76 0.50
C VAL A 25 6.95 7.33 1.66
N GLY A 26 7.15 6.14 2.22
CA GLY A 26 6.24 5.55 3.22
C GLY A 26 4.94 5.01 2.61
N LEU A 27 4.90 4.82 1.30
CA LEU A 27 3.76 4.28 0.57
C LEU A 27 4.15 2.96 -0.06
N VAL A 28 3.44 1.88 0.27
CA VAL A 28 3.63 0.61 -0.40
C VAL A 28 3.02 0.71 -1.80
N LEU A 29 3.82 1.08 -2.81
CA LEU A 29 3.44 1.41 -4.21
C LEU A 29 2.85 0.22 -5.02
N GLY A 30 2.00 -0.59 -4.40
CA GLY A 30 1.36 -1.77 -4.98
C GLY A 30 0.43 -1.47 -6.16
N VAL A 31 -0.07 -0.24 -6.29
CA VAL A 31 -0.89 0.21 -7.43
C VAL A 31 -0.09 0.19 -8.74
N LEU A 32 1.22 0.45 -8.68
CA LEU A 32 2.09 0.40 -9.86
C LEU A 32 2.50 -1.05 -10.19
N ARG A 33 2.74 -1.88 -9.17
CA ARG A 33 3.21 -3.26 -9.36
C ARG A 33 2.14 -4.19 -9.95
N PHE A 34 0.89 -4.02 -9.56
CA PHE A 34 -0.20 -4.89 -10.03
C PHE A 34 -0.36 -4.95 -11.57
N PRO A 35 -0.51 -3.84 -12.32
CA PRO A 35 -0.68 -3.88 -13.77
C PRO A 35 0.54 -4.45 -14.50
N LEU A 36 1.74 -4.30 -13.94
CA LEU A 36 2.98 -4.86 -14.49
C LEU A 36 3.02 -6.38 -14.41
N ILE A 37 2.62 -6.96 -13.28
CA ILE A 37 2.60 -8.41 -13.10
C ILE A 37 1.40 -9.02 -13.85
N PHE A 38 0.24 -8.35 -13.82
CA PHE A 38 -0.97 -8.82 -14.51
C PHE A 38 -0.79 -8.97 -16.02
N ALA A 39 0.10 -8.21 -16.66
CA ALA A 39 0.39 -8.35 -18.08
C ALA A 39 0.97 -9.71 -18.47
N GLU A 40 1.56 -10.43 -17.50
CA GLU A 40 2.36 -11.65 -17.72
C GLU A 40 1.74 -12.89 -17.05
N THR A 41 0.72 -12.71 -16.20
CA THR A 41 0.15 -13.81 -15.40
C THR A 41 -1.34 -13.66 -15.12
N SER A 42 -1.96 -14.68 -14.53
CA SER A 42 -3.37 -14.62 -14.14
C SER A 42 -3.62 -13.51 -13.10
N VAL A 43 -4.81 -12.89 -13.15
CA VAL A 43 -5.25 -11.85 -12.20
C VAL A 43 -5.01 -12.27 -10.75
N ALA A 44 -5.28 -13.53 -10.41
CA ALA A 44 -5.14 -14.06 -9.06
C ALA A 44 -3.67 -14.10 -8.60
N ILE A 45 -2.75 -14.56 -9.47
CA ILE A 45 -1.32 -14.61 -9.15
C ILE A 45 -0.76 -13.19 -9.03
N ALA A 46 -1.14 -12.29 -9.93
CA ALA A 46 -0.72 -10.88 -9.89
C ALA A 46 -1.19 -10.19 -8.61
N ALA A 47 -2.46 -10.36 -8.24
CA ALA A 47 -3.04 -9.80 -7.02
C ALA A 47 -2.36 -10.35 -5.76
N GLY A 48 -2.18 -11.67 -5.69
CA GLY A 48 -1.54 -12.33 -4.56
C GLY A 48 -0.08 -11.93 -4.38
N THR A 49 0.69 -11.90 -5.46
CA THR A 49 2.09 -11.44 -5.45
C THR A 49 2.17 -9.98 -5.01
N ASN A 50 1.25 -9.14 -5.51
CA ASN A 50 1.18 -7.75 -5.12
C ASN A 50 0.87 -7.59 -3.63
N ILE A 51 -0.07 -8.33 -3.05
CA ILE A 51 -0.33 -8.22 -1.62
C ILE A 51 0.84 -8.79 -0.81
N GLY A 52 1.40 -9.93 -1.20
CA GLY A 52 2.50 -10.58 -0.48
C GLY A 52 3.72 -9.68 -0.31
N VAL A 53 4.19 -9.06 -1.40
CA VAL A 53 5.33 -8.14 -1.32
C VAL A 53 4.95 -6.85 -0.57
N SER A 54 3.69 -6.40 -0.67
CA SER A 54 3.21 -5.26 0.13
C SER A 54 3.22 -5.54 1.63
N THR A 55 2.83 -6.75 2.04
CA THR A 55 2.87 -7.18 3.43
C THR A 55 4.29 -7.20 3.98
N LEU A 56 5.27 -7.65 3.20
CA LEU A 56 6.68 -7.60 3.60
C LEU A 56 7.15 -6.16 3.82
N GLY A 57 6.81 -5.24 2.92
CA GLY A 57 7.12 -3.81 3.07
C GLY A 57 6.40 -3.16 4.27
N ALA A 58 5.14 -3.52 4.51
CA ALA A 58 4.41 -3.05 5.68
C ALA A 58 5.00 -3.58 6.99
N LEU A 59 5.46 -4.84 7.00
CA LEU A 59 6.09 -5.46 8.17
C LEU A 59 7.41 -4.77 8.54
N THR A 60 8.27 -4.47 7.56
CA THR A 60 9.51 -3.73 7.83
C THR A 60 9.24 -2.33 8.39
N GLY A 61 8.24 -1.63 7.85
CA GLY A 61 7.76 -0.35 8.39
C GLY A 61 7.23 -0.48 9.83
N ALA A 62 6.41 -1.50 10.10
CA ALA A 62 5.86 -1.77 11.41
C ALA A 62 6.95 -2.07 12.46
N ILE A 63 7.97 -2.86 12.10
CA ILE A 63 9.12 -3.16 12.98
C ILE A 63 9.85 -1.87 13.35
N ARG A 64 10.09 -0.98 12.38
CA ARG A 64 10.74 0.32 12.64
C ARG A 64 9.91 1.18 13.59
N HIS A 65 8.60 1.27 13.38
CA HIS A 65 7.71 2.02 14.28
C HIS A 65 7.65 1.42 15.69
N PHE A 66 7.73 0.08 15.80
CA PHE A 66 7.82 -0.61 17.07
C PHE A 66 9.10 -0.26 17.83
N GLN A 67 10.24 -0.25 17.16
CA GLN A 67 11.53 0.15 17.74
C GLN A 67 11.54 1.61 18.22
N GLN A 68 10.74 2.47 17.60
CA GLN A 68 10.60 3.88 17.96
C GLN A 68 9.70 4.13 19.18
N ASN A 69 9.12 3.10 19.81
CA ASN A 69 8.18 3.20 20.95
C ASN A 69 6.95 4.10 20.69
N ASN A 70 6.63 4.36 19.42
CA ASN A 70 5.53 5.25 19.01
C ASN A 70 4.23 4.47 18.70
N LEU A 71 4.09 3.24 19.21
CA LEU A 71 2.94 2.38 18.92
C LEU A 71 1.95 2.34 20.07
N HIS A 72 0.76 2.90 19.83
CA HIS A 72 -0.41 2.62 20.65
C HIS A 72 -0.92 1.21 20.36
N PHE A 73 -0.44 0.23 21.13
CA PHE A 73 -0.75 -1.19 20.94
C PHE A 73 -2.25 -1.51 20.82
N ARG A 74 -3.11 -0.81 21.56
CA ARG A 74 -4.57 -1.00 21.47
C ARG A 74 -5.10 -0.67 20.07
N VAL A 75 -4.69 0.48 19.52
CA VAL A 75 -5.11 0.92 18.18
C VAL A 75 -4.51 -0.01 17.13
N PHE A 76 -3.24 -0.35 17.26
CA PHE A 76 -2.56 -1.30 16.39
C PHE A 76 -3.27 -2.65 16.36
N ALA A 77 -3.58 -3.24 17.53
CA ALA A 77 -4.21 -4.56 17.61
C ALA A 77 -5.62 -4.57 17.01
N ILE A 78 -6.41 -3.52 17.22
CA ILE A 78 -7.76 -3.41 16.63
C ILE A 78 -7.65 -3.26 15.11
N MET A 79 -6.79 -2.36 14.63
CA MET A 79 -6.54 -2.14 13.19
C MET A 79 -6.02 -3.41 12.50
N ALA A 80 -4.98 -4.03 13.06
CA ALA A 80 -4.36 -5.23 12.52
C ALA A 80 -5.31 -6.43 12.58
N GLY A 81 -6.04 -6.61 13.68
CA GLY A 81 -7.00 -7.69 13.85
C GLY A 81 -8.17 -7.60 12.87
N THR A 82 -8.81 -6.43 12.78
CA THR A 82 -9.92 -6.21 11.84
C THR A 82 -9.46 -6.24 10.38
N GLY A 83 -8.30 -5.66 10.08
CA GLY A 83 -7.68 -5.72 8.75
C GLY A 83 -7.34 -7.14 8.33
N ALA A 84 -6.73 -7.94 9.21
CA ALA A 84 -6.44 -9.34 8.94
C ALA A 84 -7.72 -10.15 8.71
N ALA A 85 -8.70 -10.02 9.61
CA ALA A 85 -9.99 -10.70 9.46
C ALA A 85 -10.69 -10.35 8.14
N GLY A 86 -10.76 -9.06 7.79
CA GLY A 86 -11.32 -8.58 6.53
C GLY A 86 -10.55 -9.09 5.31
N SER A 87 -9.21 -9.15 5.38
CA SER A 87 -8.37 -9.67 4.30
C SER A 87 -8.59 -11.16 4.07
N PHE A 88 -8.64 -11.98 5.11
CA PHE A 88 -8.93 -13.41 4.99
C PHE A 88 -10.34 -13.64 4.42
N LEU A 89 -11.36 -12.97 4.97
CA LEU A 89 -12.72 -13.07 4.47
C LEU A 89 -12.83 -12.65 3.00
N GLY A 90 -12.22 -11.53 2.63
CA GLY A 90 -12.16 -11.05 1.26
C GLY A 90 -11.45 -12.03 0.31
N ALA A 91 -10.34 -12.63 0.76
CA ALA A 91 -9.61 -13.63 -0.01
C ALA A 91 -10.46 -14.90 -0.27
N PHE A 92 -11.25 -15.35 0.71
CA PHE A 92 -12.18 -16.47 0.52
C PHE A 92 -13.31 -16.10 -0.45
N LEU A 93 -13.93 -14.93 -0.27
CA LEU A 93 -15.03 -14.45 -1.12
C LEU A 93 -14.58 -14.26 -2.58
N THR A 94 -13.32 -13.90 -2.81
CA THR A 94 -12.77 -13.73 -4.17
C THR A 94 -12.86 -15.01 -5.00
N ARG A 95 -12.88 -16.20 -4.36
CA ARG A 95 -13.05 -17.48 -5.08
C ARG A 95 -14.44 -17.66 -5.69
N LEU A 96 -15.42 -16.91 -5.21
CA LEU A 96 -16.83 -16.97 -5.65
C LEU A 96 -17.15 -15.91 -6.72
N VAL A 97 -16.21 -15.02 -7.03
CA VAL A 97 -16.41 -13.86 -7.91
C VAL A 97 -15.64 -14.05 -9.21
N SER A 98 -16.23 -13.67 -10.34
CA SER A 98 -15.56 -13.74 -11.64
C SER A 98 -14.42 -12.72 -11.76
N ALA A 99 -13.40 -13.02 -12.57
CA ALA A 99 -12.24 -12.14 -12.75
C ALA A 99 -12.64 -10.75 -13.25
N GLN A 100 -13.60 -10.65 -14.18
CA GLN A 100 -14.14 -9.38 -14.66
C GLN A 100 -14.78 -8.57 -13.53
N MET A 101 -15.63 -9.19 -12.71
CA MET A 101 -16.30 -8.49 -11.61
C MET A 101 -15.30 -8.02 -10.56
N LEU A 102 -14.29 -8.83 -10.25
CA LEU A 102 -13.20 -8.45 -9.36
C LEU A 102 -12.43 -7.22 -9.88
N LEU A 103 -12.05 -7.24 -11.17
CA LEU A 103 -11.36 -6.13 -11.81
C LEU A 103 -12.22 -4.86 -11.86
N THR A 104 -13.53 -4.98 -12.14
CA THR A 104 -14.45 -3.83 -12.10
C THR A 104 -14.55 -3.24 -10.71
N ILE A 105 -14.69 -4.07 -9.67
CA ILE A 105 -14.76 -3.60 -8.27
C ILE A 105 -13.46 -2.91 -7.86
N ILE A 106 -12.31 -3.54 -8.12
CA ILE A 106 -10.99 -2.94 -7.82
C ILE A 106 -10.84 -1.61 -8.57
N GLY A 107 -11.19 -1.58 -9.86
CA GLY A 107 -11.12 -0.38 -10.69
C GLY A 107 -11.99 0.76 -10.16
N LEU A 108 -13.21 0.46 -9.71
CA LEU A 108 -14.11 1.46 -9.11
C LEU A 108 -13.55 2.00 -7.78
N ILE A 109 -13.04 1.13 -6.92
CA ILE A 109 -12.45 1.53 -5.63
C ILE A 109 -11.24 2.43 -5.86
N VAL A 110 -10.30 2.01 -6.71
CA VAL A 110 -9.10 2.81 -7.01
C VAL A 110 -9.46 4.15 -7.65
N SER A 111 -10.42 4.16 -8.58
CA SER A 111 -10.89 5.42 -9.20
C SER A 111 -11.50 6.36 -8.17
N TYR A 112 -12.28 5.83 -7.22
CA TYR A 112 -12.84 6.59 -6.12
C TYR A 112 -11.75 7.15 -5.20
N GLU A 113 -10.74 6.35 -4.85
CA GLU A 113 -9.62 6.82 -4.03
C GLU A 113 -8.88 7.97 -4.69
N VAL A 114 -8.58 7.86 -5.99
CA VAL A 114 -7.93 8.93 -6.76
C VAL A 114 -8.79 10.21 -6.75
N ALA A 115 -10.08 10.09 -7.00
CA ALA A 115 -11.00 11.23 -6.98
C ALA A 115 -11.06 11.90 -5.59
N SER A 116 -11.10 11.10 -4.53
CA SER A 116 -11.07 11.57 -3.14
C SER A 116 -9.77 12.31 -2.82
N LEU A 117 -8.63 11.76 -3.23
CA LEU A 117 -7.31 12.37 -3.04
C LEU A 117 -7.19 13.73 -3.74
N ILE A 118 -7.65 13.81 -4.99
CA ILE A 118 -7.67 15.07 -5.76
C ILE A 118 -8.53 16.13 -5.06
N LYS A 119 -9.69 15.73 -4.53
CA LYS A 119 -10.58 16.63 -3.78
C LYS A 119 -9.94 17.07 -2.45
N SER A 120 -9.33 16.15 -1.72
CA SER A 120 -8.67 16.42 -0.43
C SER A 120 -7.45 17.32 -0.58
N SER A 121 -6.67 17.15 -1.66
CA SER A 121 -5.51 18.00 -1.94
C SER A 121 -5.89 19.48 -2.15
N ARG A 122 -7.13 19.78 -2.55
CA ARG A 122 -7.61 21.15 -2.74
C ARG A 122 -8.00 21.84 -1.43
N ASN A 123 -8.23 21.07 -0.36
CA ASN A 123 -8.74 21.56 0.93
C ASN A 123 -7.71 21.47 2.05
N LEU A 124 -6.40 21.40 1.73
CA LEU A 124 -5.37 21.36 2.76
C LEU A 124 -5.46 22.63 3.63
N PRO A 125 -5.81 22.52 4.92
CA PRO A 125 -5.72 23.66 5.81
C PRO A 125 -4.26 24.10 5.79
N THR A 126 -4.01 25.40 5.59
CA THR A 126 -2.67 25.96 5.71
C THR A 126 -2.14 25.53 7.07
N VAL A 127 -1.13 24.66 7.07
CA VAL A 127 -0.41 24.28 8.30
C VAL A 127 0.20 25.58 8.79
N ARG A 128 -0.52 26.27 9.66
CA ARG A 128 -0.05 27.48 10.31
C ARG A 128 1.17 27.01 11.07
N ARG A 129 2.36 27.30 10.54
CA ARG A 129 3.63 27.05 11.23
C ARG A 129 3.44 27.71 12.59
N GLN A 130 3.20 26.92 13.63
CA GLN A 130 3.46 27.38 14.98
C GLN A 130 4.97 27.64 14.95
N GLY A 131 5.35 28.91 14.85
CA GLY A 131 6.74 29.30 14.99
C GLY A 131 7.30 28.70 16.28
N PRO A 132 8.62 28.53 16.39
CA PRO A 132 9.22 28.05 17.63
C PRO A 132 8.60 28.83 18.80
N ALA A 133 8.04 28.12 19.78
CA ALA A 133 7.50 28.73 20.97
C ALA A 133 8.60 29.63 21.55
N LEU A 134 8.44 30.95 21.40
CA LEU A 134 9.47 31.91 21.76
C LEU A 134 9.71 31.76 23.27
N PRO A 135 10.94 31.43 23.72
CA PRO A 135 11.21 31.15 25.13
C PRO A 135 11.02 32.36 26.05
N TRP A 136 10.82 33.55 25.50
CA TRP A 136 10.98 34.82 26.19
C TRP A 136 9.66 35.57 26.44
N SER A 137 8.50 34.94 26.31
CA SER A 137 7.21 35.57 26.70
C SER A 137 6.90 35.45 28.20
N LEU A 138 7.91 35.18 29.03
CA LEU A 138 7.83 35.30 30.48
C LEU A 138 9.07 36.07 30.95
N GLN A 139 8.80 37.24 31.54
CA GLN A 139 9.70 38.19 32.22
C GLN A 139 10.28 39.30 31.35
#